data_AF-A0A023X2N3-F1
#
_entry.id   AF-A0A023X2N3-F1
#
_cell.length_a   1.000
_cell.length_b   1.000
_cell.length_c   1.000
_cell.angle_alpha   90.00
_cell.angle_beta   90.00
_cell.angle_gamma   90.00
#
_symmetry.space_group_name_H-M   'P 1'
#
loop_
_entity.id
_entity.type
_entity.pdbx_description
1 polymer ?
#
loop_
_entity_poly.entity_id
_entity_poly.type
_entity_poly.pdbx_seq_one_letter_code
_entity_poly.pdbx_strand_id
1 'polypeptide(L)'
;MRNRNLFARPGVAYVYLSYGIHHLINVVCEREGYGSAVLVRALRPSLGTDLMARRRGPKVRVKDLTNGPGKLSRALGVDLALDGTDLTKGPLRLLYGEREEAEGDIVSTTRIGITRGAELPWRYLATGELDVSVKPLRVCERGLERLFGKSDSAR
;
A
#
# COMPACT_ATOMS: atom_id res chain seq x y z
N MET A 1 -13.81 -15.08 13.98
CA MET A 1 -14.06 -14.45 12.67
C MET A 1 -12.75 -13.85 12.15
N ARG A 2 -12.32 -14.13 10.90
CA ARG A 2 -10.99 -13.73 10.37
C ARG A 2 -10.85 -12.22 10.10
N ASN A 3 -11.95 -11.51 9.93
CA ASN A 3 -11.97 -10.07 9.62
C ASN A 3 -12.50 -9.23 10.79
N ARG A 4 -12.50 -9.73 12.03
CA ARG A 4 -13.04 -8.97 13.18
C ARG A 4 -12.38 -7.59 13.33
N ASN A 5 -11.08 -7.52 13.06
CA ASN A 5 -10.30 -6.30 13.25
C ASN A 5 -10.59 -5.27 12.17
N LEU A 6 -11.22 -5.63 11.04
CA LEU A 6 -11.75 -4.67 10.08
C LEU A 6 -12.86 -3.77 10.67
N PHE A 7 -13.54 -4.26 11.71
CA PHE A 7 -14.63 -3.55 12.39
C PHE A 7 -14.17 -2.93 13.72
N ALA A 8 -12.86 -2.89 13.99
CA ALA A 8 -12.32 -2.23 15.17
C ALA A 8 -12.43 -0.70 15.05
N ARG A 9 -11.98 0.02 16.07
CA ARG A 9 -11.85 1.48 16.02
C ARG A 9 -10.81 1.94 14.98
N PRO A 10 -10.85 3.22 14.53
CA PRO A 10 -9.82 3.79 13.66
C PRO A 10 -8.41 3.68 14.24
N GLY A 11 -7.42 3.54 13.35
CA GLY A 11 -6.00 3.46 13.69
C GLY A 11 -5.54 2.06 14.12
N VAL A 12 -6.40 1.05 13.99
CA VAL A 12 -6.04 -0.36 14.21
C VAL A 12 -5.48 -0.97 12.93
N ALA A 13 -4.39 -1.74 13.04
CA ALA A 13 -3.88 -2.57 11.97
C ALA A 13 -4.83 -3.74 11.72
N TYR A 14 -5.25 -3.91 10.47
CA TYR A 14 -5.94 -5.11 10.02
C TYR A 14 -5.03 -5.89 9.07
N VAL A 15 -4.51 -7.02 9.55
CA VAL A 15 -3.57 -7.86 8.80
C VAL A 15 -4.23 -9.20 8.46
N TYR A 16 -4.19 -9.58 7.19
CA TYR A 16 -4.72 -10.87 6.76
C TYR A 16 -3.80 -11.55 5.75
N LEU A 17 -3.96 -12.87 5.62
CA LEU A 17 -3.21 -13.69 4.69
C LEU A 17 -3.94 -13.79 3.34
N SER A 18 -3.37 -13.20 2.30
CA SER A 18 -3.84 -13.28 0.92
C SER A 18 -3.25 -14.50 0.22
N TYR A 19 -4.11 -15.29 -0.41
CA TYR A 19 -3.77 -16.54 -1.12
C TYR A 19 -2.90 -17.50 -0.31
N GLY A 20 -3.00 -17.48 1.03
CA GLY A 20 -2.23 -18.35 1.91
C GLY A 20 -0.73 -18.01 2.03
N ILE A 21 -0.23 -16.97 1.35
CA ILE A 21 1.23 -16.74 1.21
C ILE A 21 1.64 -15.33 1.63
N HIS A 22 0.80 -14.32 1.39
CA HIS A 22 1.18 -12.92 1.56
C HIS A 22 0.36 -12.26 2.66
N HIS A 23 1.01 -11.80 3.72
CA HIS A 23 0.38 -10.87 4.65
C HIS A 23 0.12 -9.55 3.94
N LEU A 24 -1.09 -9.01 4.11
CA LEU A 24 -1.47 -7.68 3.64
C LEU A 24 -1.94 -6.87 4.83
N ILE A 25 -1.40 -5.66 4.95
CA ILE A 25 -1.72 -4.74 6.03
C ILE A 25 -2.65 -3.62 5.56
N ASN A 26 -3.69 -3.41 6.34
CA ASN A 26 -4.67 -2.35 6.17
C ASN A 26 -4.75 -1.52 7.44
N VAL A 27 -5.20 -0.29 7.29
CA VAL A 27 -5.44 0.66 8.38
C VAL A 27 -6.94 0.84 8.50
N VAL A 28 -7.53 0.54 9.66
CA VAL A 28 -8.94 0.79 9.90
C VAL A 28 -9.18 2.30 10.00
N CYS A 29 -10.18 2.81 9.29
CA CYS A 29 -10.37 4.26 9.11
C CYS A 29 -11.72 4.79 9.61
N GLU A 30 -12.71 3.92 9.82
CA GLU A 30 -14.06 4.31 10.23
C GLU A 30 -14.35 3.91 11.68
N ARG A 31 -15.45 4.45 12.21
CA ARG A 31 -15.94 4.12 13.55
C ARG A 31 -16.10 2.62 13.76
N GLU A 32 -15.94 2.18 15.02
CA GLU A 32 -16.10 0.78 15.40
C GLU A 32 -17.46 0.22 14.94
N GLY A 33 -17.44 -1.04 14.48
CA GLY A 33 -18.60 -1.69 13.85
C GLY A 33 -18.79 -1.37 12.37
N TYR A 34 -18.06 -0.41 11.80
CA TYR A 34 -18.11 -0.10 10.36
C TYR A 34 -16.89 -0.66 9.63
N GLY A 35 -17.12 -1.60 8.70
CA GLY A 35 -16.04 -2.29 8.00
C GLY A 35 -15.39 -1.45 6.90
N SER A 36 -14.43 -0.59 7.25
CA SER A 36 -13.68 0.23 6.29
C SER A 36 -12.21 0.33 6.67
N ALA A 37 -11.35 0.06 5.69
CA ALA A 37 -9.90 0.13 5.86
C ALA A 37 -9.18 0.49 4.56
N VAL A 38 -8.00 1.08 4.69
CA VAL A 38 -7.10 1.42 3.59
C VAL A 38 -5.95 0.42 3.53
N LEU A 39 -5.79 -0.26 2.39
CA LEU A 39 -4.67 -1.16 2.13
C LEU A 39 -3.40 -0.35 1.82
N VAL A 40 -2.32 -0.61 2.55
CA VAL A 40 -1.00 -0.05 2.23
C VAL A 40 -0.36 -0.88 1.12
N ARG A 41 -0.14 -0.27 -0.05
CA ARG A 41 0.30 -0.98 -1.27
C ARG A 41 1.78 -0.91 -1.55
N ALA A 42 2.40 0.22 -1.22
CA ALA A 42 3.81 0.47 -1.42
C ALA A 42 4.29 1.59 -0.50
N LEU A 43 5.60 1.67 -0.32
CA LEU A 43 6.30 2.77 0.36
C LEU A 43 7.69 2.94 -0.25
N ARG A 44 8.26 4.13 -0.14
CA ARG A 44 9.68 4.40 -0.38
C ARG A 44 10.47 4.10 0.89
N PRO A 45 11.40 3.12 0.91
CA PRO A 45 12.19 2.82 2.09
C PRO A 45 13.16 3.96 2.42
N SER A 46 13.05 4.55 3.61
CA SER A 46 13.98 5.59 4.08
C SER A 46 15.03 5.08 5.08
N LEU A 47 14.70 4.04 5.85
CA LEU A 47 15.58 3.47 6.88
C LEU A 47 15.45 1.93 6.91
N GLY A 48 16.52 1.25 7.29
CA GLY A 48 16.50 -0.20 7.54
C GLY A 48 16.41 -1.05 6.28
N THR A 49 16.83 -0.52 5.12
CA THR A 49 16.84 -1.20 3.82
C THR A 49 17.59 -2.53 3.85
N ASP A 50 18.70 -2.63 4.59
CA ASP A 50 19.46 -3.88 4.76
C ASP A 50 18.63 -4.97 5.45
N LEU A 51 17.89 -4.61 6.50
CA LEU A 51 17.01 -5.55 7.19
C LEU A 51 15.85 -5.97 6.29
N MET A 52 15.28 -5.02 5.54
CA MET A 52 14.26 -5.31 4.53
C MET A 52 14.80 -6.29 3.47
N ALA A 53 16.00 -6.07 2.95
CA ALA A 53 16.63 -6.94 1.97
C ALA A 53 16.85 -8.36 2.52
N ARG A 54 17.36 -8.49 3.75
CA ARG A 54 17.52 -9.81 4.42
C ARG A 54 16.20 -10.55 4.54
N ARG A 55 15.11 -9.87 4.93
CA ARG A 55 13.76 -10.47 5.04
C ARG A 55 13.17 -10.88 3.68
N ARG A 56 13.55 -10.17 2.61
CA ARG A 56 13.07 -10.40 1.25
C ARG A 56 13.89 -11.46 0.51
N GLY A 57 15.14 -11.67 0.91
CA GLY A 57 16.06 -12.69 0.41
C GLY A 57 17.23 -12.11 -0.39
N PRO A 58 18.31 -12.89 -0.60
CA PRO A 58 19.62 -12.40 -1.05
C PRO A 58 19.67 -11.86 -2.48
N LYS A 59 18.63 -12.07 -3.29
CA LYS A 59 18.57 -11.66 -4.71
C LYS A 59 17.60 -10.51 -4.98
N VAL A 60 16.97 -9.94 -3.94
CA VAL A 60 16.01 -8.85 -4.14
C VAL A 60 16.74 -7.57 -4.57
N ARG A 61 16.22 -6.90 -5.60
CA ARG A 61 16.70 -5.55 -5.96
C ARG A 61 16.09 -4.53 -5.00
N VAL A 62 16.82 -3.46 -4.70
CA VAL A 62 16.35 -2.38 -3.80
C VAL A 62 14.97 -1.84 -4.22
N LYS A 63 14.79 -1.57 -5.52
CA LYS A 63 13.50 -1.11 -6.09
C LYS A 63 12.33 -2.09 -5.96
N ASP A 64 12.58 -3.36 -5.60
CA ASP A 64 11.58 -4.42 -5.45
C ASP A 64 11.33 -4.80 -3.99
N LEU A 65 11.86 -4.03 -3.04
CA LEU A 65 11.68 -4.28 -1.62
C LEU A 65 10.21 -4.11 -1.21
N THR A 66 9.61 -2.99 -1.60
CA THR A 66 8.34 -2.51 -1.06
C THR A 66 7.31 -2.10 -2.12
N ASN A 67 7.57 -2.32 -3.41
CA ASN A 67 6.68 -1.99 -4.52
C ASN A 67 5.50 -2.99 -4.70
N GLY A 68 4.82 -3.35 -3.62
CA GLY A 68 3.65 -4.22 -3.64
C GLY A 68 3.22 -4.65 -2.24
N PRO A 69 1.93 -4.89 -1.98
CA PRO A 69 1.41 -5.01 -0.62
C PRO A 69 1.99 -6.20 0.15
N GLY A 70 2.11 -7.36 -0.50
CA GLY A 70 2.77 -8.53 0.09
C GLY A 70 4.30 -8.40 0.16
N LYS A 71 4.89 -7.59 -0.72
CA LYS A 71 6.33 -7.32 -0.71
C LYS A 71 6.71 -6.43 0.47
N LEU A 72 6.00 -5.32 0.60
CA LEU A 72 6.07 -4.37 1.70
C LEU A 72 5.88 -5.06 3.04
N SER A 73 4.84 -5.87 3.20
CA SER A 73 4.58 -6.57 4.46
C SER A 73 5.76 -7.48 4.85
N ARG A 74 6.31 -8.25 3.89
CA ARG A 74 7.49 -9.07 4.16
C ARG A 74 8.74 -8.25 4.49
N ALA A 75 8.99 -7.16 3.76
CA ALA A 75 10.12 -6.26 4.02
C ALA A 75 10.06 -5.65 5.44
N LEU A 76 8.88 -5.22 5.85
CA LEU A 76 8.63 -4.66 7.18
C LEU A 76 8.56 -5.72 8.29
N GLY A 77 8.51 -7.01 7.95
CA GLY A 77 8.35 -8.09 8.92
C GLY A 77 6.94 -8.16 9.49
N VAL A 78 5.95 -7.76 8.71
CA VAL A 78 4.53 -7.82 9.08
C VAL A 78 3.98 -9.22 8.87
N ASP A 79 3.40 -9.76 9.94
CA ASP A 79 2.68 -11.03 9.97
C ASP A 79 1.37 -10.90 10.77
N LEU A 80 0.66 -12.03 10.96
CA LEU A 80 -0.61 -12.07 11.69
C LEU A 80 -0.49 -11.71 13.18
N ALA A 81 0.71 -11.73 13.79
CA ALA A 81 0.89 -11.32 15.18
C ALA A 81 0.68 -9.81 15.37
N LEU A 82 0.76 -9.04 14.28
CA LEU A 82 0.48 -7.61 14.26
C LEU A 82 -0.98 -7.25 13.96
N ASP A 83 -1.83 -8.24 13.68
CA ASP A 83 -3.27 -8.01 13.47
C ASP A 83 -3.94 -7.51 14.75
N GLY A 84 -4.69 -6.41 14.67
CA GLY A 84 -5.35 -5.77 15.81
C GLY A 84 -4.47 -4.81 16.61
N THR A 85 -3.21 -4.58 16.20
CA THR A 85 -2.32 -3.65 16.91
C THR A 85 -2.72 -2.19 16.69
N ASP A 86 -2.46 -1.36 17.70
CA ASP A 86 -2.71 0.09 17.66
C ASP A 86 -1.55 0.78 16.91
N LEU A 87 -1.84 1.38 15.75
CA LEU A 87 -0.84 2.05 14.91
C LEU A 87 -0.39 3.41 15.48
N THR A 88 -0.92 3.86 16.62
CA THR A 88 -0.49 5.11 17.27
C THR A 88 0.60 4.87 18.32
N LYS A 89 0.69 3.66 18.89
CA LYS A 89 1.59 3.35 20.01
C LYS A 89 2.20 1.95 20.01
N GLY A 90 1.75 1.08 19.13
CA GLY A 90 2.17 -0.32 19.05
C GLY A 90 3.56 -0.52 18.43
N PRO A 91 3.95 -1.79 18.20
CA PRO A 91 5.23 -2.15 17.58
C PRO A 91 5.31 -1.75 16.10
N LEU A 92 4.16 -1.56 15.45
CA LEU A 92 4.03 -0.94 14.14
C LEU A 92 3.27 0.36 14.31
N ARG A 93 3.79 1.45 13.73
CA ARG A 93 3.19 2.77 13.88
C ARG A 93 3.06 3.50 12.55
N LEU A 94 2.02 4.32 12.46
CA LEU A 94 1.87 5.34 11.43
C LEU A 94 2.19 6.68 12.07
N LEU A 95 3.17 7.38 11.48
CA LEU A 95 3.62 8.69 11.92
C LEU A 95 3.32 9.69 10.82
N TYR A 96 3.14 10.96 11.20
CA TYR A 96 3.13 12.04 10.22
C TYR A 96 4.52 12.13 9.57
N GLY A 97 4.55 12.08 8.24
CA GLY A 97 5.74 12.44 7.46
C GLY A 97 5.77 13.94 7.19
N GLU A 98 6.93 14.45 6.77
CA GLU A 98 7.05 15.83 6.32
C GLU A 98 6.47 15.97 4.91
N ARG A 99 5.62 16.99 4.68
CA ARG A 99 4.85 17.15 3.43
C ARG A 99 5.72 17.28 2.18
N GLU A 100 6.96 17.71 2.35
CA GLU A 100 7.93 17.98 1.27
C GLU A 100 8.51 16.69 0.66
N GLU A 101 8.28 15.52 1.27
CA GLU A 101 8.88 14.26 0.82
C GLU A 101 8.19 13.61 -0.39
N ALA A 102 6.92 13.94 -0.64
CA ALA A 102 6.17 13.36 -1.75
C ALA A 102 6.34 14.20 -3.01
N GLU A 103 7.19 13.74 -3.92
CA GLU A 103 7.30 14.36 -5.24
C GLU A 103 6.03 14.10 -6.08
N GLY A 104 5.38 15.18 -6.52
CA GLY A 104 4.25 15.15 -7.45
C GLY A 104 2.86 15.14 -6.79
N ASP A 105 1.84 14.96 -7.65
CA ASP A 105 0.44 15.04 -7.26
C ASP A 105 -0.10 13.69 -6.78
N ILE A 106 -1.02 13.72 -5.82
CA ILE A 106 -1.83 12.55 -5.46
C ILE A 106 -2.91 12.36 -6.53
N VAL A 107 -2.88 11.21 -7.19
CA VAL A 107 -3.89 10.83 -8.20
C VAL A 107 -4.68 9.62 -7.75
N SER A 108 -5.95 9.55 -8.17
CA SER A 108 -6.83 8.41 -7.99
C SER A 108 -6.93 7.58 -9.26
N THR A 109 -7.07 6.26 -9.09
CA THR A 109 -7.07 5.28 -10.18
C THR A 109 -7.82 4.03 -9.73
N THR A 110 -8.09 3.12 -10.67
CA THR A 110 -8.75 1.86 -10.37
C THR A 110 -7.87 0.94 -9.52
N ARG A 111 -8.52 0.13 -8.69
CA ARG A 111 -7.85 -0.87 -7.83
C ARG A 111 -7.39 -2.06 -8.66
N ILE A 112 -6.42 -2.80 -8.12
CA ILE A 112 -5.78 -3.94 -8.81
C ILE A 112 -6.08 -5.22 -8.04
N GLY A 113 -6.38 -6.30 -8.78
CA GLY A 113 -6.57 -7.63 -8.21
C GLY A 113 -7.92 -7.83 -7.53
N ILE A 114 -8.95 -7.08 -7.94
CA ILE A 114 -10.32 -7.22 -7.45
C ILE A 114 -11.28 -7.42 -8.62
N THR A 115 -12.37 -8.13 -8.36
CA THR A 115 -13.42 -8.40 -9.36
C THR A 115 -14.69 -7.55 -9.16
N ARG A 116 -14.87 -6.95 -7.98
CA ARG A 116 -16.02 -6.10 -7.65
C ARG A 116 -15.56 -4.67 -7.34
N GLY A 117 -16.28 -3.67 -7.84
CA GLY A 117 -15.90 -2.27 -7.68
C GLY A 117 -14.56 -1.94 -8.34
N ALA A 118 -14.20 -2.67 -9.40
CA ALA A 118 -12.93 -2.53 -10.11
C ALA A 118 -12.87 -1.22 -10.91
N GLU A 119 -14.03 -0.68 -11.26
CA GLU A 119 -14.24 0.60 -11.92
C GLU A 119 -14.07 1.81 -10.99
N LEU A 120 -14.19 1.62 -9.67
CA LEU A 120 -14.12 2.72 -8.71
C LEU A 120 -12.69 3.23 -8.51
N PRO A 121 -12.47 4.56 -8.41
CA PRO A 121 -11.16 5.18 -8.33
C PRO A 121 -10.54 5.12 -6.91
N TRP A 122 -10.68 3.98 -6.21
CA TRP A 122 -10.25 3.82 -4.81
C TRP A 122 -8.82 3.31 -4.65
N ARG A 123 -7.92 3.73 -5.54
CA ARG A 123 -6.47 3.55 -5.38
C ARG A 123 -5.80 4.90 -5.56
N TYR A 124 -4.98 5.29 -4.59
CA TYR A 124 -4.28 6.56 -4.57
C TYR A 124 -2.77 6.33 -4.67
N LEU A 125 -2.06 7.17 -5.42
CA LEU A 125 -0.60 7.16 -5.53
C LEU A 125 -0.05 8.56 -5.86
N ALA A 126 1.22 8.81 -5.55
CA ALA A 126 1.94 10.01 -5.97
C ALA A 126 2.55 9.81 -7.37
N THR A 127 2.39 10.79 -8.28
CA THR A 127 2.84 10.66 -9.69
C THR A 127 4.36 10.67 -9.87
N GLY A 128 5.12 11.23 -8.94
CA GLY A 128 6.59 11.23 -8.96
C GLY A 128 7.23 9.94 -8.42
N GLU A 129 6.49 9.10 -7.67
CA GLU A 129 7.10 7.97 -6.98
C GLU A 129 7.36 6.75 -7.87
N LEU A 130 8.62 6.34 -7.90
CA LEU A 130 9.09 5.17 -8.64
C LEU A 130 8.73 3.84 -7.97
N ASP A 131 8.49 3.85 -6.65
CA ASP A 131 8.20 2.66 -5.85
C ASP A 131 6.72 2.23 -5.90
N VAL A 132 5.90 2.88 -6.73
CA VAL A 132 4.50 2.48 -6.91
C VAL A 132 4.40 1.05 -7.46
N SER A 133 3.49 0.25 -6.89
CA SER A 133 3.44 -1.19 -7.18
C SER A 133 3.13 -1.52 -8.64
N VAL A 134 2.24 -0.75 -9.26
CA VAL A 134 1.80 -0.89 -10.65
C VAL A 134 1.46 0.50 -11.14
N LYS A 135 2.07 0.92 -12.26
CA LYS A 135 1.77 2.21 -12.88
C LYS A 135 0.29 2.24 -13.32
N PRO A 136 -0.44 3.34 -13.07
CA PRO A 136 -1.84 3.44 -13.48
C PRO A 136 -1.95 3.39 -15.01
N LEU A 137 -2.88 2.58 -15.53
CA LEU A 137 -3.25 2.61 -16.96
C LEU A 137 -4.14 3.82 -17.27
N ARG A 138 -4.98 4.22 -16.30
CA ARG A 138 -5.85 5.38 -16.37
C ARG A 138 -5.90 6.08 -15.01
N VAL A 139 -5.79 7.39 -15.02
CA VAL A 139 -6.06 8.27 -13.86
C VAL A 139 -7.48 8.81 -14.00
N CYS A 140 -8.23 8.79 -12.91
CA CYS A 140 -9.64 9.17 -12.90
C CYS A 140 -9.91 10.17 -11.75
N GLU A 141 -9.47 11.44 -11.86
CA GLU A 141 -10.15 12.63 -11.28
C GLU A 141 -9.37 13.97 -11.38
N ARG A 142 -10.13 15.08 -11.19
CA ARG A 142 -9.76 16.52 -11.30
C ARG A 142 -9.34 17.03 -12.68
N GLY A 143 -10.08 16.68 -13.73
CA GLY A 143 -9.83 17.22 -15.09
C GLY A 143 -8.53 16.72 -15.73
N LEU A 144 -7.89 15.70 -15.15
CA LEU A 144 -6.68 15.07 -15.67
C LEU A 144 -7.02 13.70 -16.26
N GLU A 145 -7.26 13.65 -17.57
CA GLU A 145 -7.07 12.40 -18.32
C GLU A 145 -5.60 12.30 -18.72
N ARG A 146 -4.80 11.51 -17.98
CA ARG A 146 -3.46 11.13 -18.42
C ARG A 146 -3.37 9.62 -18.55
N LEU A 147 -3.09 9.18 -19.77
CA LEU A 147 -2.67 7.81 -20.08
C LEU A 147 -1.16 7.71 -19.82
N PHE A 148 -0.73 6.69 -19.09
CA PHE A 148 0.69 6.39 -18.95
C PHE A 148 1.07 5.21 -19.89
N GLY A 149 1.73 5.53 -21.01
CA GLY A 149 2.36 4.59 -21.98
C GLY A 149 1.48 4.28 -23.20
N LYS A 150 1.97 4.31 -24.46
CA LYS A 150 3.34 4.12 -24.99
C LYS A 150 4.04 5.44 -25.38
N SER A 151 5.36 5.43 -25.25
CA SER A 151 6.25 6.33 -25.99
C SER A 151 5.92 6.28 -27.48
N ASP A 152 5.86 7.45 -28.12
CA ASP A 152 5.98 7.58 -29.56
C ASP A 152 7.28 6.90 -30.02
N SER A 153 7.13 5.66 -30.48
CA SER A 153 8.15 5.02 -31.30
C SER A 153 7.93 5.49 -32.72
N ALA A 154 8.64 6.56 -33.05
CA ALA A 154 9.23 6.88 -34.35
C ALA A 154 8.31 7.05 -35.59
N ARG A 155 8.69 8.07 -36.37
CA ARG A 155 8.44 8.20 -37.81
C ARG A 155 8.94 6.97 -38.58
#